data_AF-A0A6C0J2Q2-F1
#
_entry.id   AF-A0A6C0J2Q2-F1
#
_cell.length_a   1.000
_cell.length_b   1.000
_cell.length_c   1.000
_cell.angle_alpha   90.00
_cell.angle_beta   90.00
_cell.angle_gamma   90.00
#
_symmetry.space_group_name_H-M   'P 1'
#
loop_
_entity.id
_entity.type
_entity.pdbx_description
1 polymer ?
#
loop_
_entity_poly.entity_id
_entity_poly.type
_entity_poly.pdbx_seq_one_letter_code
_entity_poly.pdbx_strand_id
1 'polypeptide(L)'
;MDNAVIHRSKQIRELIEETDNDLLYSVPYHPETNAIEEFFSQLKHYIKKESPNTYEDIERVIKEIINTKIKREHLTNYLKHSFRMYKNK
;
A
#
# COMPACT_ATOMS: atom_id res chain seq x y z
N MET A 1 7.83 -3.16 4.04
CA MET A 1 8.06 -3.15 2.57
C MET A 1 7.89 -4.57 2.05
N ASP A 2 7.59 -4.73 0.77
CA ASP A 2 7.63 -6.06 0.16
C ASP A 2 9.08 -6.53 -0.04
N ASN A 3 9.25 -7.73 -0.60
CA ASN A 3 10.54 -8.38 -0.76
C ASN A 3 11.24 -8.06 -2.11
N ALA A 4 10.80 -7.03 -2.84
CA ALA A 4 11.46 -6.64 -4.09
C ALA A 4 12.96 -6.37 -3.87
N VAL A 5 13.79 -6.76 -4.84
CA VAL A 5 15.26 -6.66 -4.74
C VAL A 5 15.71 -5.23 -4.42
N ILE A 6 15.04 -4.24 -5.02
CA ILE A 6 15.32 -2.81 -4.78
C ILE A 6 15.07 -2.37 -3.32
N HIS A 7 14.16 -3.03 -2.60
CA HIS A 7 13.83 -2.72 -1.21
C HIS A 7 14.80 -3.36 -0.21
N ARG A 8 15.62 -4.32 -0.64
CA ARG A 8 16.60 -5.03 0.19
C ARG A 8 18.01 -4.46 0.11
N SER A 9 18.17 -3.30 -0.55
CA SER A 9 19.48 -2.67 -0.66
C SER A 9 19.96 -2.18 0.70
N LYS A 10 21.28 -2.24 0.92
CA LYS A 10 21.91 -1.73 2.14
C LYS A 10 21.63 -0.24 2.36
N GLN A 11 21.68 0.55 1.28
CA GLN A 11 21.42 1.98 1.30
C GLN A 11 20.01 2.33 1.80
N ILE A 12 18.99 1.57 1.39
CA ILE A 12 17.60 1.80 1.85
C ILE A 12 17.46 1.48 3.33
N ARG A 13 18.09 0.40 3.81
CA ARG A 13 18.10 0.06 5.22
C ARG A 13 18.75 1.17 6.06
N GLU A 14 19.96 1.58 5.69
CA GLU A 14 20.72 2.61 6.41
C GLU A 14 19.93 3.91 6.49
N LEU A 15 19.37 4.38 5.37
CA LEU A 15 18.58 5.62 5.33
C LEU A 15 17.34 5.58 6.25
N ILE A 16 16.69 4.42 6.37
CA ILE A 16 15.51 4.28 7.24
C ILE A 16 15.95 4.24 8.71
N GLU A 17 16.96 3.44 9.04
CA GLU A 17 17.46 3.27 10.40
C GLU A 17 18.10 4.55 10.95
N GLU A 18 18.70 5.40 10.09
CA GLU A 18 19.20 6.75 10.45
C GLU A 18 18.12 7.71 10.93
N THR A 19 16.84 7.43 10.64
CA THR A 19 15.69 8.26 11.03
C THR A 19 14.93 7.70 12.23
N ASP A 20 15.55 6.81 13.01
CA ASP A 20 14.94 6.09 14.15
C ASP A 20 13.69 5.27 13.76
N ASN A 21 13.64 4.77 12.52
CA ASN A 21 12.57 3.90 12.02
C ASN A 21 13.04 2.46 11.83
N ASP A 22 12.15 1.51 12.11
CA ASP A 22 12.39 0.08 11.88
C ASP A 22 11.95 -0.35 10.47
N LEU A 23 12.85 -1.01 9.75
CA LEU A 23 12.53 -1.60 8.45
C LEU A 23 11.96 -3.02 8.60
N LEU A 24 10.63 -3.13 8.44
CA LEU A 24 9.91 -4.40 8.43
C LEU A 24 9.61 -4.89 7.01
N TYR A 25 9.87 -6.16 6.75
CA TYR A 25 9.53 -6.82 5.48
C TYR A 25 8.25 -7.65 5.61
N SER A 26 7.43 -7.68 4.55
CA SER A 26 6.27 -8.55 4.49
C SER A 26 6.68 -10.02 4.38
N VAL A 27 5.78 -10.94 4.70
CA VAL A 27 6.06 -12.37 4.58
C VAL A 27 6.20 -12.72 3.08
N PRO A 28 7.29 -13.41 2.65
CA PRO A 28 7.48 -13.78 1.25
C PRO A 28 6.30 -14.58 0.70
N TYR A 29 5.89 -14.29 -0.54
CA TYR A 29 4.78 -14.96 -1.24
C TYR A 29 3.40 -14.87 -0.56
N HIS A 30 3.27 -14.01 0.46
CA HIS A 30 2.03 -13.78 1.19
C HIS A 30 1.60 -12.31 1.08
N PRO A 31 1.14 -11.86 -0.09
CA PRO A 31 0.73 -10.48 -0.32
C PRO A 31 -0.40 -10.04 0.61
N GLU A 32 -1.25 -10.97 1.08
CA GLU A 32 -2.31 -10.72 2.06
C GLU A 32 -1.81 -10.17 3.41
N THR A 33 -0.50 -10.33 3.70
CA THR A 33 0.13 -9.77 4.90
C THR A 33 0.57 -8.32 4.73
N ASN A 34 0.46 -7.75 3.52
CA ASN A 34 0.80 -6.38 3.21
C ASN A 34 -0.47 -5.53 3.00
N ALA A 35 -0.73 -4.58 3.91
CA ALA A 35 -1.93 -3.75 3.88
C ALA A 35 -2.10 -2.91 2.60
N ILE A 36 -1.02 -2.63 1.87
CA ILE A 36 -1.08 -1.83 0.64
C ILE A 36 -1.85 -2.54 -0.48
N GLU A 37 -1.92 -3.88 -0.45
CA GLU A 37 -2.65 -4.67 -1.45
C GLU A 37 -4.15 -4.38 -1.42
N GLU A 38 -4.74 -4.29 -0.22
CA GLU A 38 -6.15 -3.94 -0.04
C GLU A 38 -6.42 -2.49 -0.44
N PHE A 39 -5.51 -1.57 -0.11
CA PHE A 39 -5.58 -0.18 -0.55
C PHE A 39 -5.62 -0.10 -2.09
N PHE A 40 -4.68 -0.74 -2.78
CA PHE A 40 -4.66 -0.74 -4.24
C PHE A 40 -5.86 -1.45 -4.85
N SER A 41 -6.37 -2.51 -4.23
CA SER A 41 -7.61 -3.16 -4.66
C SER A 41 -8.79 -2.19 -4.64
N GLN A 42 -8.99 -1.47 -3.54
CA GLN A 42 -10.07 -0.49 -3.42
C GLN A 42 -9.86 0.72 -4.35
N LEU A 43 -8.63 1.23 -4.45
CA LEU A 43 -8.30 2.36 -5.35
C LEU A 43 -8.58 2.00 -6.81
N LYS A 44 -8.12 0.83 -7.29
CA LYS A 44 -8.37 0.35 -8.66
C LYS A 44 -9.86 0.22 -8.96
N HIS A 45 -10.64 -0.26 -7.99
CA HIS A 45 -12.10 -0.36 -8.15
C HIS A 45 -12.75 1.01 -8.40
N TYR A 46 -12.33 2.06 -7.68
CA TYR A 46 -12.84 3.41 -7.91
C TYR A 46 -12.35 4.00 -9.23
N ILE A 47 -11.07 3.85 -9.58
CA ILE A 47 -10.53 4.34 -10.86
C ILE A 47 -11.31 3.70 -12.03
N LYS A 48 -11.57 2.39 -11.96
CA LYS A 48 -12.31 1.67 -13.00
C LYS A 48 -13.76 2.16 -13.14
N LYS A 49 -14.37 2.69 -12.09
CA LYS A 49 -15.71 3.29 -12.16
C LYS A 49 -15.71 4.63 -12.87
N GLU A 50 -14.70 5.45 -12.62
CA GLU A 50 -14.56 6.76 -13.26
C GLU A 50 -14.07 6.67 -14.71
N SER A 51 -13.40 5.57 -15.09
CA SER A 51 -12.90 5.30 -16.45
C SER A 51 -12.12 6.45 -17.11
N PRO A 52 -11.08 7.01 -16.45
CA PRO A 52 -10.25 8.06 -17.04
C PRO A 52 -9.44 7.52 -18.24
N ASN A 53 -9.23 8.36 -19.26
CA ASN A 53 -8.64 7.95 -20.55
C ASN A 53 -7.36 8.70 -20.94
N THR A 54 -6.93 9.69 -20.15
CA THR A 54 -5.67 10.42 -20.34
C THR A 54 -4.83 10.32 -19.08
N TYR A 55 -3.53 10.61 -19.20
CA TYR A 55 -2.64 10.63 -18.04
C TYR A 55 -3.11 11.67 -17.00
N GLU A 56 -3.45 12.86 -17.48
CA GLU A 56 -3.92 13.98 -16.67
C GLU A 56 -5.23 13.64 -15.95
N ASP A 57 -6.14 12.94 -16.64
CA ASP A 57 -7.39 12.47 -16.02
C ASP A 57 -7.12 11.39 -14.97
N ILE A 58 -6.23 10.44 -15.23
CA ILE A 58 -5.87 9.40 -14.26
C ILE A 58 -5.32 10.05 -13.00
N GLU A 59 -4.39 11.01 -13.14
CA GLU A 59 -3.79 11.71 -12.01
C GLU A 59 -4.86 12.48 -11.21
N ARG A 60 -5.71 13.24 -11.90
CA ARG A 60 -6.80 14.00 -11.29
C ARG A 60 -7.77 13.08 -10.54
N VAL A 61 -8.22 12.00 -11.18
CA VAL A 61 -9.15 11.03 -10.61
C VAL A 61 -8.54 10.33 -9.38
N ILE A 62 -7.26 9.96 -9.43
CA ILE A 62 -6.58 9.36 -8.26
C ILE A 62 -6.58 10.34 -7.08
N LYS A 63 -6.23 11.61 -7.31
CA LYS A 63 -6.25 12.66 -6.26
C LYS A 63 -7.65 12.84 -5.68
N GLU A 64 -8.67 12.92 -6.53
CA GLU A 64 -10.08 13.04 -6.11
C GLU A 64 -10.54 11.83 -5.28
N ILE A 65 -10.23 10.60 -5.72
CA ILE A 65 -10.59 9.37 -5.02
C ILE A 65 -9.93 9.30 -3.64
N ILE A 66 -8.63 9.59 -3.56
CA ILE A 66 -7.89 9.58 -2.29
C ILE A 66 -8.50 10.58 -1.31
N ASN A 67 -8.88 11.78 -1.78
CA ASN A 67 -9.43 12.84 -0.94
C ASN A 67 -10.89 12.62 -0.52
N THR A 68 -11.69 11.90 -1.33
CA THR A 68 -13.15 11.85 -1.14
C THR A 68 -13.71 10.46 -0.84
N LYS A 69 -13.04 9.37 -1.26
CA LYS A 69 -13.54 7.99 -1.16
C LYS A 69 -12.74 7.13 -0.19
N ILE A 70 -11.42 7.31 -0.12
CA ILE A 70 -10.57 6.57 0.83
C ILE A 70 -10.63 7.28 2.20
N LYS A 71 -11.22 6.61 3.20
CA LYS A 71 -11.37 7.17 4.54
C LYS A 71 -10.42 6.53 5.55
N ARG A 72 -10.22 7.20 6.69
CA ARG A 72 -9.35 6.71 7.78
C ARG A 72 -9.77 5.32 8.27
N GLU A 73 -11.07 5.02 8.28
CA GLU A 73 -11.58 3.71 8.69
C GLU A 73 -11.12 2.61 7.73
N HIS A 74 -11.06 2.89 6.43
CA HIS A 74 -10.53 1.93 5.45
C HIS A 74 -9.06 1.62 5.73
N LEU A 75 -8.23 2.66 5.92
CA LEU A 75 -6.80 2.51 6.24
C LEU A 75 -6.57 1.68 7.50
N THR A 76 -7.38 1.95 8.54
CA THR A 76 -7.34 1.20 9.80
C THR A 76 -7.70 -0.27 9.58
N ASN A 77 -8.70 -0.55 8.74
CA ASN A 77 -9.15 -1.90 8.45
C ASN A 77 -8.12 -2.70 7.66
N TYR A 78 -7.42 -2.10 6.69
CA TYR A 78 -6.36 -2.76 5.93
C TYR A 78 -5.22 -3.23 6.85
N LEU A 79 -4.77 -2.37 7.77
CA LEU A 79 -3.73 -2.71 8.73
C LEU A 79 -4.17 -3.83 9.68
N LYS A 80 -5.40 -3.77 10.19
CA LYS A 80 -5.96 -4.82 11.06
C LYS A 80 -6.07 -6.16 10.33
N HIS A 81 -6.54 -6.13 9.08
CA HIS A 81 -6.69 -7.33 8.27
C HIS A 81 -5.33 -7.96 7.96
N SER A 82 -4.37 -7.18 7.46
CA SER A 82 -3.04 -7.66 7.12
C SER A 82 -2.30 -8.24 8.33
N PHE A 83 -2.43 -7.60 9.51
CA PHE A 83 -1.84 -8.10 10.76
C PHE A 83 -2.50 -9.40 11.23
N ARG A 84 -3.81 -9.55 11.03
CA ARG A 84 -4.50 -10.82 11.30
C ARG A 84 -4.03 -11.93 10.37
N MET A 85 -3.82 -11.63 9.09
CA MET A 85 -3.27 -12.60 8.14
C MET A 85 -1.85 -13.02 8.53
N TYR A 86 -1.01 -12.06 8.94
CA TYR A 86 0.33 -12.31 9.44
C TYR A 86 0.34 -13.29 10.63
N LYS A 87 -0.56 -13.11 11.61
CA LYS A 87 -0.66 -14.01 12.77
C LYS A 87 -1.05 -15.45 12.43
N ASN A 88 -1.62 -15.69 11.25
CA ASN A 88 -2.08 -17.00 10.80
C ASN A 88 -1.07 -17.69 9.87
N LYS A 89 0.14 -17.14 9.72
CA LYS A 89 1.26 -17.70 8.95
C LYS A 89 2.38 -18.11 9.89
#